data_AF-A0A0F9WLP0-F1
#
_entry.id   AF-A0A0F9WLP0-F1
#
_cell.length_a   1.000
_cell.length_b   1.000
_cell.length_c   1.000
_cell.angle_alpha   90.00
_cell.angle_beta   90.00
_cell.angle_gamma   90.00
#
_symmetry.space_group_name_H-M   'P 1'
#
loop_
_entity.id
_entity.type
_entity.pdbx_description
1 polymer ?
#
loop_
_entity_poly.entity_id
_entity_poly.type
_entity_poly.pdbx_seq_one_letter_code
_entity_poly.pdbx_strand_id
1 'polypeptide(L)' 'MKIKLIFGSEQLTKEELRLLIQSIRDCEQKSFPDKEIYLWIEVPELSESECQELLASIKPPYKYGPIIIGQNEGEKR' A
#
# COMPACT_ATOMS: atom_id res chain seq x y z
N MET A 1 20.28 1.42 -3.40
CA MET A 1 20.31 1.40 -1.93
C MET A 1 19.03 0.76 -1.43
N LYS A 2 19.10 -0.18 -0.48
CA LYS A 2 17.93 -0.85 0.07
C LYS A 2 17.55 -0.17 1.40
N ILE A 3 16.37 0.44 1.45
CA ILE A 3 15.82 1.08 2.64
C ILE A 3 14.49 0.39 2.95
N LYS A 4 14.23 0.07 4.23
CA LYS A 4 12.92 -0.39 4.72
C LYS A 4 12.35 0.71 5.61
N LEU A 5 11.17 1.21 5.26
CA LEU A 5 10.39 2.15 6.07
C LEU A 5 9.13 1.45 6.54
N ILE A 6 8.78 1.63 7.82
CA ILE A 6 7.58 1.06 8.43
C ILE A 6 6.81 2.21 9.04
N PHE A 7 5.55 2.37 8.61
CA PHE A 7 4.61 3.33 9.17
C PHE A 7 3.51 2.54 9.88
N GLY A 8 3.32 2.80 11.18
CA GLY A 8 2.25 2.20 11.97
C GLY A 8 1.31 3.30 12.48
N SER A 9 0.01 3.04 12.42
CA SER A 9 -1.00 3.90 13.03
C SER A 9 -2.20 3.05 13.44
N GLU A 10 -2.68 3.27 14.66
CA GLU A 10 -3.91 2.66 15.19
C GLU A 10 -5.13 3.56 14.97
N GLN A 11 -4.94 4.74 14.38
CA GLN A 11 -5.95 5.80 14.32
C GLN A 11 -6.39 6.14 12.89
N LEU A 12 -5.66 5.68 11.87
CA LEU A 12 -6.02 6.00 10.49
C LEU A 12 -7.28 5.24 10.10
N THR A 13 -8.27 6.00 9.61
CA THR A 13 -9.42 5.44 8.91
C THR A 13 -9.01 4.93 7.51
N LYS A 14 -9.87 4.12 6.88
CA LYS A 14 -9.69 3.65 5.49
C LYS A 14 -9.47 4.81 4.51
N GLU A 15 -10.18 5.92 4.69
CA GLU A 15 -10.05 7.08 3.81
C GLU A 15 -8.73 7.83 4.02
N GLU A 16 -8.30 8.00 5.27
CA GLU A 16 -7.01 8.65 5.56
C GLU A 16 -5.84 7.77 5.12
N LEU A 17 -5.95 6.44 5.24
CA LEU A 17 -4.98 5.51 4.67
C LEU A 17 -4.89 5.68 3.14
N ARG A 18 -6.04 5.78 2.46
CA ARG A 18 -6.07 6.07 1.01
C ARG A 18 -5.36 7.39 0.69
N LEU A 19 -5.62 8.45 1.45
CA LEU A 19 -4.97 9.76 1.28
C LEU A 19 -3.47 9.69 1.52
N LEU A 20 -3.02 8.92 2.52
CA LEU A 20 -1.61 8.69 2.79
C LEU A 20 -0.92 8.01 1.61
N ILE A 21 -1.50 6.92 1.10
CA ILE A 21 -0.95 6.18 -0.04
C ILE A 21 -0.92 7.05 -1.30
N GLN A 22 -1.97 7.84 -1.54
CA GLN A 22 -2.02 8.80 -2.65
C GLN A 22 -0.91 9.85 -2.51
N SER A 23 -0.70 10.39 -1.32
CA SER A 23 0.34 11.40 -1.06
C SER A 23 1.74 10.83 -1.29
N ILE A 24 1.98 9.57 -0.90
CA ILE A 24 3.23 8.88 -1.21
C ILE A 24 3.38 8.76 -2.72
N ARG A 25 2.33 8.31 -3.43
CA ARG A 25 2.36 8.16 -4.88
C ARG A 25 2.65 9.46 -5.61
N ASP A 26 2.04 10.56 -5.19
CA ASP A 26 2.28 11.88 -5.77
C ASP A 26 3.73 12.35 -5.54
N CYS A 27 4.28 12.08 -4.35
CA CYS A 27 5.67 12.37 -4.03
C CYS A 27 6.64 11.55 -4.91
N GLU A 28 6.37 10.26 -5.10
CA GLU A 28 7.15 9.39 -5.99
C GLU A 28 7.17 9.94 -7.42
N GLN A 29 6.00 10.24 -7.98
CA GLN A 29 5.89 10.74 -9.36
C GLN A 29 6.59 12.09 -9.55
N LYS A 30 6.53 12.97 -8.54
CA LYS A 30 7.15 14.29 -8.60
C LYS A 30 8.66 14.26 -8.42
N SER A 31 9.15 13.49 -7.45
CA SER A 31 10.55 13.57 -7.01
C SER A 31 11.42 12.48 -7.63
N PHE A 32 10.82 11.35 -7.99
CA PHE A 32 11.52 10.13 -8.41
C PHE A 32 10.83 9.44 -9.60
N PRO A 33 10.50 10.15 -10.69
CA PRO A 33 9.69 9.61 -11.79
C PRO A 33 10.28 8.35 -12.44
N ASP A 34 11.61 8.21 -12.44
CA ASP A 34 12.32 7.09 -13.04
C ASP A 34 12.72 6.00 -12.03
N LYS A 35 12.22 6.05 -10.79
CA LYS A 35 12.56 5.09 -9.74
C LYS A 35 11.39 4.17 -9.44
N GLU A 36 11.69 2.89 -9.27
CA GLU A 36 10.73 1.91 -8.75
C GLU A 36 10.77 1.92 -7.23
N ILE A 37 9.67 2.33 -6.62
CA ILE A 37 9.47 2.33 -5.18
C ILE A 37 8.37 1.31 -4.87
N TYR A 38 8.65 0.45 -3.89
CA TYR A 38 7.75 -0.61 -3.45
C TYR A 38 7.18 -0.21 -2.09
N LEU A 39 5.86 -0.21 -1.97
CA LEU A 39 5.17 0.02 -0.71
C LEU A 39 4.56 -1.30 -0.23
N TRP A 40 4.85 -1.65 1.02
CA TRP A 40 4.24 -2.77 1.71
C TRP A 40 3.38 -2.21 2.84
N ILE A 41 2.11 -2.58 2.87
CA ILE A 41 1.12 -2.04 3.80
C ILE A 41 0.36 -3.23 4.39
N GLU A 42 0.39 -3.33 5.72
CA GLU A 42 -0.36 -4.33 6.47
C GLU A 42 -1.55 -3.65 7.13
N VAL A 43 -2.76 -4.11 6.82
CA VAL A 43 -4.02 -3.55 7.35
C VAL A 43 -4.94 -4.70 7.71
N PRO A 44 -4.71 -5.36 8.86
CA PRO A 44 -5.46 -6.56 9.24
C PRO A 44 -6.97 -6.33 9.42
N GLU A 45 -7.39 -5.07 9.58
CA GLU A 45 -8.78 -4.66 9.73
C GLU A 45 -9.56 -4.60 8.41
N LEU A 46 -8.87 -4.56 7.26
CA LEU A 46 -9.50 -4.50 5.95
C LEU A 46 -9.55 -5.89 5.30
N SER A 47 -10.70 -6.21 4.70
CA SER A 47 -10.82 -7.38 3.84
C SER A 47 -9.99 -7.23 2.56
N GLU A 48 -9.72 -8.35 1.88
CA GLU A 48 -9.02 -8.33 0.59
C GLU A 48 -9.73 -7.45 -0.45
N SER A 49 -11.07 -7.52 -0.51
CA SER A 49 -11.87 -6.67 -1.42
C SER A 49 -11.71 -5.19 -1.11
N GLU A 50 -11.67 -4.81 0.18
CA GLU A 50 -11.49 -3.41 0.57
C GLU A 50 -10.07 -2.92 0.25
N CYS A 51 -9.06 -3.79 0.40
CA CYS A 51 -7.70 -3.52 -0.04
C CYS A 51 -7.65 -3.32 -1.57
N GLN A 52 -8.34 -4.16 -2.34
CA GLN A 52 -8.42 -4.00 -3.81
C GLN A 52 -9.04 -2.67 -4.20
N GLU A 53 -10.18 -2.31 -3.61
CA GLU A 53 -10.86 -1.04 -3.87
C GLU A 53 -9.97 0.16 -3.54
N LEU A 54 -9.32 0.12 -2.38
CA LEU A 54 -8.42 1.17 -1.94
C LEU A 54 -7.29 1.35 -2.95
N LEU A 55 -6.61 0.26 -3.33
CA LEU A 55 -5.46 0.31 -4.22
C LEU A 55 -5.86 0.68 -5.66
N ALA A 56 -7.04 0.26 -6.12
CA ALA A 56 -7.59 0.65 -7.42
C ALA A 56 -7.90 2.16 -7.52
N SER A 57 -8.18 2.80 -6.37
CA SER A 57 -8.46 4.23 -6.30
C SER A 57 -7.22 5.13 -6.42
N ILE A 58 -6.02 4.60 -6.19
CA ILE A 58 -4.76 5.36 -6.23
C ILE A 58 -4.35 5.71 -7.67
N LYS A 59 -3.90 6.95 -7.90
CA LYS A 59 -3.51 7.46 -9.23
C LYS A 59 -2.11 8.11 -9.22
N PRO A 60 -1.31 8.01 -10.30
CA PRO A 60 -1.46 7.02 -11.36
C PRO A 60 -1.29 5.60 -10.80
N PRO A 61 -1.95 4.59 -11.40
CA PRO A 61 -1.86 3.22 -10.91
C PRO A 61 -0.41 2.74 -10.87
N TYR A 62 -0.11 1.81 -9.94
CA TYR A 62 1.19 1.15 -9.91
C TYR A 62 1.35 0.23 -11.12
N LYS A 63 2.52 0.28 -11.76
CA LYS A 63 2.83 -0.49 -12.98
C LYS A 63 2.82 -2.00 -12.72
N TYR A 64 3.36 -2.40 -11.58
CA TYR A 64 3.28 -3.77 -11.07
C TYR A 64 2.23 -3.74 -9.97
N GLY A 65 0.99 -4.07 -10.38
CA GLY A 65 -0.23 -3.80 -9.63
C GLY A 65 -0.31 -4.51 -8.28
N PRO A 66 -1.29 -4.14 -7.44
CA PRO A 66 -1.27 -4.48 -6.03
C PRO A 66 -1.28 -5.99 -5.81
N ILE A 67 -0.27 -6.47 -5.10
CA ILE A 67 -0.22 -7.83 -4.60
C ILE A 67 -0.90 -7.81 -3.24
N ILE A 68 -2.05 -8.45 -3.13
CA ILE A 68 -2.75 -8.62 -1.86
C ILE A 68 -2.44 -10.02 -1.38
N ILE A 69 -1.90 -10.09 -0.16
CA ILE A 69 -1.55 -11.35 0.49
C ILE A 69 -2.54 -11.51 1.64
N GLY A 70 -3.50 -12.41 1.46
CA GLY A 70 -4.46 -12.75 2.50
C GLY A 70 -3.80 -13.44 3.68
N GLN A 71 -4.41 -13.34 4.86
CA GLN A 71 -4.06 -14.18 6.01
C GLN A 71 -4.58 -15.61 5.78
N ASN A 72 -3.92 -16.37 4.92
CA ASN A 72 -4.09 -17.82 4.86
C ASN A 72 -2.81 -18.44 4.29
N GLU A 73 -1.81 -18.66 5.15
CA GLU A 73 -0.80 -19.72 5.04
C GLU A 73 0.12 -19.67 6.27
N GLY A 74 -0.31 -20.31 7.36
CA GLY A 74 0.46 -20.34 8.61
C GLY A 74 -0.04 -21.30 9.68
N GLU A 75 -0.82 -22.33 9.32
CA GLU A 75 -1.18 -23.41 10.25
C GLU A 75 -0.93 -24.76 9.57
N LYS A 76 0.37 -25.13 9.49
CA LYS A 76 0.90 -26.50 9.36
C LYS A 76 2.41 -26.43 9.16
N ARG A 77 3.18 -26.38 10.24
CA ARG A 77 4.45 -27.13 10.43
C ARG A 77 4.69 -27.36 11.91
#